data_AF-A0A966EK78-F1
#
_entry.id   AF-A0A966EK78-F1
#
_cell.length_a   1.000
_cell.length_b   1.000
_cell.length_c   1.000
_cell.angle_alpha   90.00
_cell.angle_beta   90.00
_cell.angle_gamma   90.00
#
_symmetry.space_group_name_H-M   'P 1'
#
loop_
_entity.id
_entity.type
_entity.pdbx_description
1 polymer ?
#
loop_
_entity_poly.entity_id
_entity_poly.type
_entity_poly.pdbx_seq_one_letter_code
_entity_poly.pdbx_strand_id
1 'polypeptide(L)'
;MSELPGSQESRPRGLGAAARVTALAGSVMDLHVRIALQEVSREKRRLIGGGVFLAMGGTLMLLALVAVETAFVVWSLTAFSWTLLQSLLTLAFLNVVVAGASLRIGGQLAKGPYLPQTLEGLSKTTRAVMGR
;
A
#
# COMPACT_ATOMS: atom_id res chain seq x y z
N MET A 1 46.19 53.52 -52.92
CA MET A 1 46.48 52.07 -52.87
C MET A 1 47.29 51.83 -51.60
N SER A 2 46.82 51.15 -50.56
CA SER A 2 45.86 50.05 -50.57
C SER A 2 45.17 49.94 -49.20
N GLU A 3 43.84 49.84 -49.21
CA GLU A 3 43.05 49.28 -48.13
C GLU A 3 43.38 47.80 -47.97
N LEU A 4 43.40 47.26 -46.74
CA LEU A 4 42.95 45.90 -46.48
C LEU A 4 42.31 45.80 -45.08
N PRO A 5 41.31 44.91 -44.92
CA PRO A 5 40.14 45.13 -44.08
C PRO A 5 40.11 44.22 -42.85
N GLY A 6 39.21 44.54 -41.93
CA GLY A 6 38.97 43.77 -40.72
C GLY A 6 38.50 42.34 -41.02
N SER A 7 39.20 41.37 -40.45
CA SER A 7 38.71 40.01 -40.24
C SER A 7 37.71 40.02 -39.08
N GLN A 8 36.46 40.38 -39.38
CA GLN A 8 35.33 39.99 -38.53
C GLN A 8 35.16 38.47 -38.63
N GLU A 9 35.70 37.77 -37.64
CA GLU A 9 35.50 36.35 -37.45
C GLU A 9 34.01 36.08 -37.22
N SER A 10 33.42 35.36 -38.17
CA SER A 10 32.00 35.03 -38.23
C SER A 10 31.63 34.14 -37.03
N ARG A 11 30.98 34.75 -36.05
CA ARG A 11 30.38 34.07 -34.89
C ARG A 11 29.24 33.17 -35.39
N PRO A 12 29.28 31.83 -35.19
CA PRO A 12 28.20 30.97 -35.66
C PRO A 12 26.98 31.16 -34.73
N ARG A 13 26.01 31.95 -35.18
CA ARG A 13 24.77 32.28 -34.45
C ARG A 13 23.62 31.27 -34.65
N GLY A 14 23.87 30.09 -35.23
CA GLY A 14 22.82 29.16 -35.66
C GLY A 14 22.47 27.98 -34.75
N LEU A 15 23.40 27.47 -33.93
CA LEU A 15 23.20 26.20 -33.19
C LEU A 15 22.55 26.35 -31.80
N GLY A 16 22.33 27.59 -31.34
CA GLY A 16 21.85 27.84 -29.98
C GLY A 16 20.37 27.53 -29.75
N ALA A 17 19.51 27.62 -30.77
CA ALA A 17 18.07 27.44 -30.60
C ALA A 17 17.69 25.96 -30.45
N ALA A 18 18.15 25.09 -31.36
CA ALA A 18 17.89 23.65 -31.28
C ALA A 18 18.53 23.03 -30.02
N ALA A 19 19.76 23.42 -29.68
CA ALA A 19 20.42 22.96 -28.45
C ALA A 19 19.68 23.40 -27.17
N ARG A 20 19.12 24.61 -27.14
CA ARG A 20 18.28 25.09 -26.02
C ARG A 20 16.95 24.34 -25.95
N VAL A 21 16.32 24.03 -27.08
CA VAL A 21 15.07 23.24 -27.12
C VAL A 21 15.31 21.80 -26.65
N THR A 22 16.40 21.16 -27.07
CA THR A 22 16.79 19.83 -26.59
C THR A 22 17.16 19.83 -25.10
N ALA A 23 17.83 20.90 -24.62
CA ALA A 23 18.12 21.08 -23.20
C ALA A 23 16.83 21.32 -22.38
N LEU A 24 15.86 22.06 -22.92
CA LEU A 24 14.54 22.23 -22.31
C LEU A 24 13.73 20.92 -22.30
N ALA A 25 13.77 20.14 -23.38
CA ALA A 25 13.13 18.83 -23.44
C ALA A 25 13.72 17.85 -22.41
N GLY A 26 15.04 17.84 -22.27
CA GLY A 26 15.73 17.08 -21.21
C GLY A 26 15.38 17.59 -19.80
N SER A 27 15.27 18.92 -19.62
CA SER A 27 14.90 19.52 -18.33
C SER A 27 13.45 19.22 -17.93
N VAL A 28 12.51 19.16 -18.87
CA VAL A 28 11.10 18.80 -18.59
C VAL A 28 10.97 17.31 -18.27
N MET A 29 11.78 16.46 -18.90
CA MET A 29 11.87 15.04 -18.59
C MET A 29 12.40 14.82 -17.16
N ASP A 30 13.52 15.46 -16.81
CA ASP A 30 14.11 15.37 -15.46
C ASP A 30 13.15 15.93 -14.40
N LEU A 31 12.36 16.96 -14.74
CA LEU A 31 11.33 17.53 -13.88
C LEU A 31 10.17 16.56 -13.63
N HIS A 32 9.59 15.93 -14.66
CA HIS A 32 8.52 14.94 -14.48
C HIS A 32 9.00 13.71 -13.71
N VAL A 33 10.23 13.24 -13.98
CA VAL A 33 10.83 12.12 -13.25
C VAL A 33 11.07 12.48 -11.78
N ARG A 34 11.57 13.69 -11.49
CA ARG A 34 11.73 14.16 -10.10
C ARG A 34 10.40 14.33 -9.38
N ILE A 35 9.38 14.86 -10.04
CA ILE A 35 8.02 14.97 -9.48
C ILE A 35 7.46 13.58 -9.17
N ALA A 36 7.59 12.62 -10.08
CA ALA A 36 7.15 11.25 -9.86
C ALA A 36 7.89 10.57 -8.68
N LEU A 37 9.21 10.75 -8.57
CA LEU A 37 9.99 10.21 -7.46
C LEU A 37 9.65 10.91 -6.12
N GLN A 38 9.33 12.20 -6.16
CA GLN A 38 8.91 12.95 -4.98
C GLN A 38 7.51 12.52 -4.48
N GLU A 39 6.56 12.27 -5.38
CA GLU A 39 5.25 11.70 -5.02
C GLU A 39 5.40 10.32 -4.39
N VAL A 40 6.17 9.43 -5.02
CA VAL A 40 6.42 8.07 -4.52
C VAL A 40 7.13 8.09 -3.16
N SER A 41 8.11 8.97 -2.94
CA SER A 41 8.82 9.05 -1.66
C SER A 41 7.96 9.58 -0.51
N ARG A 42 7.07 10.54 -0.80
CA ARG A 42 6.09 11.08 0.17
C ARG A 42 5.05 10.03 0.54
N GLU A 43 4.58 9.27 -0.45
CA GLU A 43 3.63 8.18 -0.27
C GLU A 43 4.24 7.00 0.49
N LYS A 44 5.50 6.68 0.23
CA LYS A 44 6.28 5.68 0.98
C LYS A 44 6.37 6.00 2.47
N ARG A 45 6.59 7.27 2.84
CA ARG A 45 6.63 7.68 4.26
C ARG A 45 5.28 7.54 4.95
N ARG A 46 4.18 7.87 4.26
CA ARG A 46 2.80 7.67 4.75
C ARG A 46 2.48 6.18 4.89
N LEU A 47 2.92 5.36 3.93
CA LEU A 47 2.71 3.91 3.94
C LEU A 47 3.49 3.21 5.04
N ILE A 48 4.75 3.61 5.29
CA ILE A 48 5.56 3.07 6.38
C ILE A 48 4.97 3.47 7.73
N GLY A 49 4.66 4.76 7.93
CA GLY A 49 4.07 5.24 9.18
C GLY A 49 2.69 4.62 9.46
N GLY A 50 1.82 4.59 8.45
CA GLY A 50 0.52 3.96 8.53
C GLY A 50 0.61 2.45 8.74
N GLY A 51 1.54 1.77 8.06
CA GLY A 51 1.77 0.33 8.20
C GLY A 51 2.25 -0.05 9.60
N VAL A 52 3.19 0.71 10.18
CA VAL A 52 3.67 0.49 11.55
C VAL A 52 2.54 0.70 12.56
N PHE A 53 1.78 1.80 12.42
CA PHE A 53 0.66 2.07 13.33
C PHE A 53 -0.45 1.02 13.21
N LEU A 54 -0.73 0.54 11.99
CA LEU A 54 -1.71 -0.52 11.74
C LEU A 54 -1.24 -1.86 12.29
N ALA A 55 0.05 -2.20 12.18
CA ALA A 55 0.63 -3.40 12.78
C ALA A 55 0.60 -3.33 14.32
N MET A 56 0.98 -2.19 14.90
CA MET A 56 0.96 -1.98 16.35
C MET A 56 -0.47 -2.03 16.90
N GLY A 57 -1.38 -1.27 16.28
CA GLY A 57 -2.80 -1.24 16.64
C GLY A 57 -3.47 -2.60 16.46
N GLY A 58 -3.20 -3.29 15.35
CA GLY A 58 -3.70 -4.65 15.10
C GLY A 58 -3.18 -5.67 16.12
N THR A 59 -1.91 -5.60 16.49
CA THR A 59 -1.32 -6.46 17.53
C THR A 59 -1.96 -6.19 18.89
N LEU A 60 -2.12 -4.92 19.27
CA LEU A 60 -2.80 -4.54 20.51
C LEU A 60 -4.26 -4.99 20.51
N MET A 61 -4.94 -4.89 19.37
CA MET A 61 -6.33 -5.33 19.22
C MET A 61 -6.46 -6.86 19.35
N LEU A 62 -5.51 -7.64 18.81
CA LEU A 62 -5.44 -9.08 19.02
C LEU A 62 -5.20 -9.45 20.49
N LEU A 63 -4.25 -8.78 21.15
CA LEU A 63 -3.99 -9.00 22.58
C LEU A 63 -5.21 -8.64 23.44
N ALA A 64 -5.88 -7.54 23.12
CA ALA A 64 -7.12 -7.14 23.79
C ALA A 64 -8.22 -8.18 23.61
N LEU A 65 -8.36 -8.76 22.43
CA LEU A 65 -9.33 -9.83 22.17
C LEU A 65 -9.05 -11.06 23.05
N VAL A 66 -7.80 -11.53 23.10
CA VAL A 66 -7.39 -12.65 23.96
C VAL A 66 -7.66 -12.33 25.44
N ALA A 67 -7.38 -11.10 25.88
CA ALA A 67 -7.68 -10.66 27.24
C ALA A 67 -9.20 -10.70 27.54
N VAL A 68 -10.05 -10.32 26.58
CA VAL A 68 -11.50 -10.41 26.73
C VAL A 68 -11.98 -11.86 26.80
N GLU A 69 -11.45 -12.75 25.96
CA GLU A 69 -11.80 -14.17 25.98
C GLU A 69 -11.42 -14.84 27.30
N THR A 70 -10.21 -14.56 27.80
CA THR A 70 -9.75 -15.08 29.10
C THR A 70 -10.60 -14.51 30.25
N ALA A 71 -10.92 -13.22 30.23
CA ALA A 71 -11.82 -12.61 31.20
C ALA A 71 -13.21 -13.25 31.17
N PHE A 72 -13.74 -13.55 29.98
CA PHE A 72 -15.03 -14.24 29.81
C PHE A 72 -15.01 -15.64 30.45
N VAL A 73 -13.94 -16.41 30.22
CA VAL A 73 -13.78 -17.73 30.85
C VAL A 73 -13.73 -17.59 32.36
N VAL A 74 -12.87 -16.72 32.91
CA VAL A 74 -12.77 -16.52 34.36
C VAL A 74 -14.10 -16.08 34.98
N TRP A 75 -14.81 -15.18 34.30
CA TRP A 75 -16.13 -14.73 34.74
C TRP A 75 -17.16 -15.86 34.74
N SER A 76 -17.18 -16.70 33.71
CA SER A 76 -18.09 -17.86 33.66
C SER A 76 -17.83 -18.88 34.78
N LEU A 77 -16.56 -19.07 35.16
CA LEU A 77 -16.17 -19.96 36.26
C LEU A 77 -16.60 -19.40 37.62
N THR A 78 -16.43 -18.09 37.83
CA THR A 78 -16.67 -17.45 39.14
C THR A 78 -18.13 -17.05 39.36
N ALA A 79 -18.82 -16.56 38.33
CA ALA A 79 -20.20 -16.07 38.45
C ALA A 79 -21.25 -17.18 38.26
N PHE A 80 -21.00 -18.12 37.36
CA PHE A 80 -21.97 -19.18 37.01
C PHE A 80 -21.57 -20.56 37.50
N SER A 81 -20.42 -20.70 38.18
CA SER A 81 -19.89 -21.98 38.67
C SER A 81 -19.78 -23.06 37.57
N TRP A 82 -19.56 -22.63 36.32
CA TRP A 82 -19.42 -23.55 35.20
C TRP A 82 -18.16 -24.40 35.33
N THR A 83 -18.19 -25.58 34.71
CA THR A 83 -16.97 -26.38 34.54
C THR A 83 -16.10 -25.77 33.43
N LEU A 84 -14.79 -25.93 33.54
CA LEU A 84 -13.83 -25.42 32.54
C LEU A 84 -14.15 -25.90 31.11
N LEU A 85 -14.62 -27.14 30.98
CA LEU A 85 -15.05 -27.69 29.69
C LEU A 85 -16.26 -26.94 29.10
N GLN A 86 -17.27 -26.62 29.92
CA GLN A 86 -18.45 -25.89 29.47
C GLN A 86 -18.12 -24.46 29.04
N SER A 87 -17.26 -23.77 29.79
CA SER A 87 -16.78 -22.43 29.45
C SER A 87 -16.02 -22.42 28.13
N LEU A 88 -15.10 -23.37 27.93
CA LEU A 88 -14.32 -23.48 26.69
C LEU A 88 -15.19 -23.87 25.49
N LEU A 89 -16.14 -24.79 25.65
CA LEU A 89 -17.08 -25.15 24.58
C LEU A 89 -17.96 -23.97 24.17
N THR A 90 -18.44 -23.21 25.16
CA THR A 90 -19.26 -22.01 24.90
C THR A 90 -18.45 -20.93 24.20
N LEU A 91 -17.22 -20.69 24.65
CA LEU A 91 -16.30 -19.75 24.01
C LEU A 91 -15.96 -20.18 22.57
N ALA A 92 -15.70 -21.46 22.34
CA ALA A 92 -15.41 -22.00 21.01
C ALA A 92 -16.62 -21.84 20.07
N PHE A 93 -17.82 -22.14 20.54
CA PHE A 93 -19.04 -21.93 19.78
C PHE A 93 -19.24 -20.46 19.42
N LEU A 94 -19.07 -19.55 20.39
CA LEU A 94 -19.17 -18.11 20.18
C LEU A 94 -18.15 -17.64 19.13
N ASN A 95 -16.90 -18.10 19.22
CA ASN A 95 -15.85 -17.78 18.26
C ASN A 95 -16.17 -18.27 16.84
N VAL A 96 -16.71 -19.48 16.69
CA VAL A 96 -17.13 -19.98 15.36
C VAL A 96 -18.24 -19.12 14.78
N VAL A 97 -19.21 -18.70 15.59
CA VAL A 97 -20.30 -17.81 15.14
C VAL A 97 -19.75 -16.45 14.72
N VAL A 98 -18.89 -15.84 15.54
CA VAL A 98 -18.26 -14.54 15.25
C VAL A 98 -17.36 -14.63 14.02
N ALA A 99 -16.57 -15.69 13.88
CA ALA A 99 -15.74 -15.94 12.71
C ALA A 99 -16.60 -16.14 11.46
N GLY A 100 -17.67 -16.93 11.54
CA GLY A 100 -18.62 -17.12 10.44
C GLY A 100 -19.29 -15.83 9.99
N ALA A 101 -19.74 -14.99 10.93
CA ALA A 101 -20.29 -13.68 10.64
C ALA A 101 -19.25 -12.74 10.01
N SER A 102 -18.04 -12.71 10.56
CA SER A 102 -16.93 -11.89 10.06
C SER A 102 -16.51 -12.30 8.65
N LEU A 103 -16.45 -13.60 8.35
CA LEU A 103 -16.19 -14.12 7.00
C LEU A 103 -17.31 -13.77 6.03
N ARG A 104 -18.57 -13.80 6.47
CA ARG A 104 -19.71 -13.42 5.63
C ARG A 104 -19.70 -11.93 5.30
N ILE A 105 -19.47 -11.08 6.31
CA ILE A 105 -19.41 -9.62 6.15
C ILE A 105 -18.17 -9.23 5.34
N GLY A 106 -17.00 -9.75 5.70
CA GLY A 106 -15.75 -9.55 4.98
C GLY A 106 -15.82 -10.05 3.54
N GLY A 107 -16.44 -11.21 3.31
CA GLY A 107 -16.68 -11.77 1.98
C GLY A 107 -17.69 -10.98 1.15
N GLN A 108 -18.66 -10.30 1.78
CA GLN A 108 -19.58 -9.39 1.07
C GLN A 108 -18.90 -8.06 0.72
N LEU A 109 -18.10 -7.50 1.63
CA LEU A 109 -17.30 -6.30 1.36
C LEU A 109 -16.22 -6.56 0.30
N ALA A 110 -15.64 -7.77 0.30
CA ALA A 110 -14.71 -8.25 -0.71
C ALA A 110 -15.39 -8.75 -2.01
N LYS A 111 -16.71 -8.53 -2.16
CA LYS A 111 -17.46 -8.71 -3.42
C LYS A 111 -17.84 -7.37 -4.06
N GLY A 112 -17.16 -6.29 -3.71
CA GLY A 112 -17.27 -5.03 -4.44
C GLY A 112 -17.07 -5.24 -5.97
N PRO A 113 -17.57 -4.35 -6.84
CA PRO A 113 -17.43 -4.46 -8.28
C PRO A 113 -15.95 -4.27 -8.68
N TYR A 114 -15.13 -5.31 -8.50
CA TYR A 114 -13.76 -5.32 -8.99
C TYR A 114 -13.85 -5.36 -10.51
N LEU A 115 -13.35 -4.30 -11.15
CA LEU A 115 -13.15 -4.24 -12.59
C LEU A 115 -12.52 -5.58 -13.06
N PRO A 116 -12.99 -6.18 -14.17
CA PRO A 116 -12.51 -7.48 -14.66
C PRO A 116 -10.98 -7.57 -14.80
N GLN A 117 -10.29 -6.44 -14.93
CA GLN A 117 -8.83 -6.33 -14.95
C GLN A 117 -8.14 -6.73 -13.63
N THR A 118 -8.79 -6.58 -12.47
CA THR A 118 -8.21 -6.98 -11.16
C THR A 118 -8.31 -8.48 -10.90
N LEU A 119 -9.34 -9.15 -11.43
CA LEU A 119 -9.46 -10.61 -11.35
C LEU A 119 -8.46 -11.30 -12.29
N GLU A 120 -8.21 -10.73 -13.47
CA GLU A 120 -7.16 -11.21 -14.36
C GLU A 120 -5.76 -11.04 -13.76
N GLY A 121 -5.45 -9.90 -13.14
CA GLY A 121 -4.18 -9.64 -12.48
C GLY A 121 -3.91 -10.56 -11.28
N LEU A 122 -4.91 -10.78 -10.42
CA LEU A 122 -4.83 -11.74 -9.32
C LEU A 122 -4.73 -13.18 -9.81
N SER A 123 -5.46 -13.55 -10.86
CA SER A 123 -5.33 -14.90 -11.43
C SER A 123 -3.90 -15.16 -11.92
N LYS A 124 -3.25 -14.18 -12.56
CA LYS A 124 -1.88 -14.33 -13.08
C LYS A 124 -0.85 -14.45 -11.96
N THR A 125 -0.99 -13.67 -10.88
CA THR A 125 -0.04 -13.69 -9.75
C THR A 125 -0.28 -14.88 -8.82
N THR A 126 -1.52 -15.26 -8.55
CA THR A 126 -1.85 -16.50 -7.81
C THR A 126 -1.38 -17.72 -8.60
N ARG A 127 -1.54 -17.73 -9.92
CA ARG A 127 -1.08 -18.80 -10.79
C ARG A 127 0.46 -18.90 -10.84
N ALA A 128 1.14 -17.75 -10.87
CA ALA A 128 2.60 -17.69 -10.80
C ALA A 128 3.16 -18.16 -9.44
N VAL A 129 2.44 -17.92 -8.33
CA VAL A 129 2.85 -18.37 -6.99
C VAL A 129 2.46 -19.84 -6.72
N MET A 130 1.34 -20.32 -7.28
CA MET A 130 0.85 -21.70 -7.11
C MET A 130 1.52 -22.70 -8.07
N GLY A 131 2.35 -22.24 -9.01
CA GLY A 131 3.19 -23.10 -9.84
C GLY A 131 2.44 -24.00 -10.82
N ARG A 132 1.31 -23.55 -11.39
CA ARG A 132 0.52 -24.31 -12.38
C ARG A 132 -0.07 -23.44 -13.49
#